data_AF-A0A9D4G2J2-F1
#
_entry.id   AF-A0A9D4G2J2-F1
#
_cell.length_a   1.000
_cell.length_b   1.000
_cell.length_c   1.000
_cell.angle_alpha   90.00
_cell.angle_beta   90.00
_cell.angle_gamma   90.00
#
_symmetry.space_group_name_H-M   'P 1'
#
loop_
_entity.id
_entity.type
_entity.pdbx_description
1 polymer ?
#
loop_
_entity_poly.entity_id
_entity_poly.type
_entity_poly.pdbx_seq_one_letter_code
_entity_poly.pdbx_strand_id
1 'polypeptide(L)'
;MPTKFKRVFHVVDFLARLNLLFGICFEEPRGISLTEECSTWAKFIRKVMDSANWKGHLLVHVHEKFGLMDATALASLMGGTNDM
;
A
#
# COMPACT_ATOMS: atom_id res chain seq x y z
N MET A 1 21.13 2.11 -0.67
CA MET A 1 19.80 2.55 -0.20
C MET A 1 19.80 2.58 1.33
N PRO A 2 19.17 3.57 1.99
CA PRO A 2 19.27 3.71 3.44
C PRO A 2 18.54 2.55 4.15
N THR A 3 19.19 1.98 5.16
CA THR A 3 18.77 0.82 5.96
C THR A 3 17.44 0.99 6.73
N LYS A 4 16.89 2.22 6.82
CA LYS A 4 15.67 2.53 7.58
C LYS A 4 14.37 1.97 7.00
N PHE A 5 14.25 1.87 5.67
CA PHE A 5 13.00 1.38 5.05
C PHE A 5 12.67 -0.08 5.39
N LYS A 6 13.69 -0.90 5.72
CA LYS A 6 13.48 -2.31 6.08
C LYS A 6 12.58 -2.50 7.31
N ARG A 7 12.54 -1.55 8.26
CA ARG A 7 11.78 -1.72 9.51
C ARG A 7 10.28 -1.43 9.37
N VAL A 8 9.89 -0.50 8.49
CA VAL A 8 8.51 0.00 8.41
C VAL A 8 7.57 -1.03 7.77
N PHE A 9 8.12 -1.94 6.98
CA PHE A 9 7.34 -2.95 6.25
C PHE A 9 7.76 -4.39 6.57
N HIS A 10 8.26 -4.66 7.78
CA HIS A 10 8.63 -6.02 8.18
C HIS A 10 7.49 -7.02 8.05
N VAL A 11 6.25 -6.61 8.33
CA VAL A 11 5.07 -7.45 8.11
C VAL A 11 4.91 -7.77 6.63
N VAL A 12 5.01 -6.78 5.73
CA VAL A 12 4.93 -7.01 4.28
C VAL A 12 6.05 -7.92 3.79
N ASP A 13 7.30 -7.71 4.25
CA ASP A 13 8.44 -8.58 3.90
C ASP A 13 8.22 -10.02 4.38
N PHE A 14 7.74 -10.20 5.60
CA PHE A 14 7.41 -11.51 6.16
C PHE A 14 6.31 -12.20 5.34
N LEU A 15 5.20 -11.50 5.09
CA LEU A 15 4.06 -12.03 4.33
C LEU A 15 4.46 -12.37 2.88
N ALA A 16 5.27 -11.52 2.24
CA ALA A 16 5.75 -11.75 0.88
C ALA A 16 6.63 -13.01 0.78
N ARG A 17 7.45 -13.30 1.79
CA ARG A 17 8.26 -14.53 1.85
C ARG A 17 7.43 -15.80 2.01
N LEU A 18 6.24 -15.71 2.63
CA LEU A 18 5.34 -16.86 2.72
C LEU A 18 4.78 -17.23 1.35
N ASN A 19 4.59 -16.24 0.45
CA ASN A 19 4.15 -16.42 -0.94
C ASN A 19 2.85 -17.24 -1.12
N LEU A 20 2.06 -17.39 -0.04
CA LEU A 20 0.80 -18.15 0.01
C LEU A 20 -0.44 -17.24 0.03
N LEU A 21 -0.23 -15.93 0.10
CA LEU A 21 -1.31 -14.95 0.27
C LEU A 21 -1.73 -14.38 -1.08
N PHE A 22 -3.05 -14.32 -1.29
CA PHE A 22 -3.65 -13.70 -2.47
C PHE A 22 -3.33 -12.21 -2.57
N GLY A 23 -3.26 -11.50 -1.43
CA GLY A 23 -2.95 -10.09 -1.39
C GLY A 23 -2.96 -9.50 0.01
N ILE A 24 -2.72 -8.19 0.09
CA ILE A 24 -2.84 -7.36 1.30
C ILE A 24 -3.65 -6.12 0.98
N CYS A 25 -4.43 -5.66 1.97
CA CYS A 25 -5.10 -4.37 1.92
C CYS A 25 -4.47 -3.47 3.00
N PHE A 26 -4.16 -2.22 2.65
CA PHE A 26 -3.88 -1.20 3.66
C PHE A 26 -5.07 -0.24 3.73
N GLU A 27 -5.30 0.28 4.93
CA GLU A 27 -6.46 1.10 5.23
C GLU A 27 -6.03 2.49 5.67
N GLU A 28 -6.71 3.51 5.16
CA GLU A 28 -6.79 4.84 5.77
C GLU A 28 -8.16 4.94 6.45
N PRO A 29 -8.22 4.77 7.79
CA PRO A 29 -9.49 4.59 8.48
C PRO A 29 -10.16 5.90 8.92
N ARG A 30 -9.52 7.07 8.69
CA ARG A 30 -9.95 8.34 9.30
C ARG A 30 -10.46 9.36 8.29
N GLY A 31 -10.23 9.15 7.01
CA GLY A 31 -10.41 10.09 5.92
C GLY A 31 -9.57 11.35 6.07
N ILE A 32 -8.42 11.32 6.75
CA ILE A 32 -7.65 12.54 7.07
C ILE A 32 -6.29 12.63 6.40
N SER A 33 -5.73 11.52 5.92
CA SER A 33 -4.46 11.56 5.20
C SER A 33 -4.61 12.26 3.86
N LEU A 34 -3.52 12.86 3.41
CA LEU A 34 -3.44 13.45 2.09
C LEU A 34 -3.34 12.36 1.02
N THR A 35 -3.88 12.67 -0.15
CA THR A 35 -3.80 11.86 -1.37
C THR A 35 -2.36 11.36 -1.64
N GLU A 36 -1.37 12.22 -1.47
CA GLU A 36 0.05 11.93 -1.70
C GLU A 36 0.62 10.96 -0.66
N GLU A 37 0.12 10.98 0.57
CA GLU A 37 0.56 10.06 1.62
C GLU A 37 0.15 8.62 1.26
N CYS A 38 -1.12 8.40 0.92
CA CYS A 38 -1.62 7.07 0.56
C CYS A 38 -0.98 6.55 -0.74
N SER A 39 -0.71 7.42 -1.72
CA SER A 39 0.06 7.06 -2.91
C SER A 39 1.49 6.64 -2.57
N THR A 40 2.14 7.36 -1.65
CA THR A 40 3.48 7.06 -1.19
C THR A 40 3.52 5.72 -0.45
N TRP A 41 2.53 5.43 0.40
CA TRP A 41 2.42 4.14 1.10
C TRP A 41 2.26 2.99 0.10
N ALA A 42 1.33 3.12 -0.85
CA ALA A 42 1.12 2.12 -1.92
C ALA A 42 2.42 1.81 -2.66
N LYS A 43 3.16 2.86 -3.05
CA LYS A 43 4.45 2.74 -3.76
C LYS A 43 5.51 2.01 -2.94
N PHE A 44 5.61 2.29 -1.65
CA PHE A 44 6.57 1.61 -0.80
C PHE A 44 6.20 0.15 -0.53
N ILE A 45 4.92 -0.14 -0.29
CA ILE A 45 4.43 -1.51 -0.09
C ILE A 45 4.68 -2.33 -1.36
N ARG A 46 4.26 -1.81 -2.53
CA ARG A 46 4.49 -2.46 -3.83
C ARG A 46 5.97 -2.77 -4.05
N LYS A 47 6.86 -1.82 -3.79
CA LYS A 47 8.31 -2.03 -3.92
C LYS A 47 8.82 -3.18 -3.05
N VAL A 48 8.28 -3.36 -1.84
CA VAL A 48 8.64 -4.49 -0.97
C VAL A 48 8.13 -5.81 -1.57
N MET A 49 6.87 -5.85 -2.03
CA MET A 49 6.29 -7.03 -2.69
C MET A 49 7.12 -7.43 -3.92
N ASP A 50 7.46 -6.46 -4.78
CA ASP A 50 8.25 -6.68 -5.99
C ASP A 50 9.66 -7.19 -5.66
N SER A 51 10.29 -6.64 -4.61
CA SER A 51 11.62 -7.08 -4.17
C SER A 51 11.65 -8.51 -3.62
N ALA A 52 10.50 -9.02 -3.19
CA ALA A 52 10.30 -10.38 -2.72
C ALA A 52 9.77 -11.32 -3.81
N ASN A 53 9.66 -10.86 -5.07
CA ASN A 53 9.02 -11.58 -6.18
C ASN A 53 7.58 -12.04 -5.89
N TRP A 54 6.87 -11.36 -4.99
CA TRP A 54 5.50 -11.72 -4.66
C TRP A 54 4.52 -11.10 -5.66
N LYS A 55 3.71 -11.95 -6.29
CA LYS A 55 2.74 -11.59 -7.33
C LYS A 55 1.33 -11.30 -6.79
N GLY A 56 1.17 -11.15 -5.48
CA GLY A 56 -0.12 -10.90 -4.84
C GLY A 56 -0.70 -9.50 -5.14
N HIS A 57 -1.98 -9.36 -4.81
CA HIS A 57 -2.73 -8.11 -4.94
C HIS A 57 -2.41 -7.14 -3.79
N LEU A 58 -2.34 -5.85 -4.11
CA LEU A 58 -2.30 -4.76 -3.14
C LEU A 58 -3.59 -3.96 -3.28
N LEU A 59 -4.38 -3.91 -2.22
CA LEU A 59 -5.66 -3.19 -2.18
C LEU A 59 -5.55 -1.98 -1.25
N VAL A 60 -6.43 -1.00 -1.43
CA VAL A 60 -6.46 0.21 -0.61
C VAL A 60 -7.88 0.56 -0.20
N HIS A 61 -8.15 0.59 1.10
CA HIS A 61 -9.43 1.09 1.61
C HIS A 61 -9.23 2.50 2.19
N VAL A 62 -9.97 3.49 1.69
CA VAL A 62 -9.94 4.87 2.19
C VAL A 62 -11.33 5.26 2.68
N HIS A 63 -11.42 5.77 3.90
CA HIS A 63 -12.67 6.34 4.41
C HIS A 63 -12.90 7.76 3.89
N GLU A 64 -14.15 8.09 3.60
CA GLU A 64 -14.53 9.44 3.16
C GLU A 64 -14.81 10.36 4.36
N LYS A 65 -14.24 11.57 4.32
CA LYS A 65 -14.46 12.63 5.30
C LYS A 65 -14.40 14.04 4.72
N PHE A 66 -13.54 14.27 3.72
CA PHE A 66 -13.26 15.60 3.16
C PHE A 66 -13.52 15.72 1.64
N GLY A 67 -14.21 14.75 1.03
CA GLY A 67 -14.46 14.65 -0.40
C GLY A 67 -13.24 14.20 -1.21
N LEU A 68 -12.28 13.52 -0.59
CA LEU A 68 -11.00 13.15 -1.22
C LEU A 68 -10.83 11.64 -1.43
N MET A 69 -11.83 10.82 -1.10
CA MET A 69 -11.74 9.37 -1.19
C MET A 69 -11.37 8.91 -2.61
N ASP A 70 -12.09 9.37 -3.63
CA ASP A 70 -11.84 8.97 -5.02
C ASP A 70 -10.46 9.44 -5.52
N ALA A 71 -10.07 10.66 -5.17
CA ALA A 71 -8.75 11.19 -5.52
C ALA A 71 -7.62 10.39 -4.86
N THR A 72 -7.82 10.01 -3.59
CA THR A 72 -6.89 9.18 -2.82
C THR A 72 -6.80 7.77 -3.41
N ALA A 73 -7.93 7.16 -3.77
CA ALA A 73 -8.00 5.87 -4.43
C ALA A 73 -7.20 5.86 -5.73
N LEU A 74 -7.46 6.84 -6.59
CA LEU A 74 -6.76 7.01 -7.87
C LEU A 74 -5.26 7.21 -7.66
N ALA A 75 -4.86 8.01 -6.68
CA ALA A 75 -3.45 8.23 -6.40
C ALA A 75 -2.75 6.97 -5.85
N SER A 76 -3.45 6.16 -5.06
CA SER A 76 -2.97 4.86 -4.60
C SER A 76 -2.85 3.84 -5.73
N LEU A 77 -3.76 3.85 -6.71
CA LEU A 77 -3.66 3.05 -7.94
C LEU A 77 -2.40 3.43 -8.74
N MET A 78 -2.14 4.73 -8.90
CA MET A 78 -0.88 5.20 -9.50
C MET A 78 0.36 4.78 -8.69
N GLY A 79 0.19 4.60 -7.38
CA GLY A 79 1.22 4.08 -6.47
C GLY A 79 1.44 2.56 -6.56
N GLY A 80 0.57 1.82 -7.25
CA GLY A 80 0.72 0.38 -7.49
C GLY A 80 -0.24 -0.52 -6.70
N THR A 81 -1.33 0.02 -6.15
CA THR A 81 -2.48 -0.82 -5.80
C THR A 81 -3.15 -1.36 -7.05
N ASN A 82 -3.87 -2.47 -6.91
CA ASN A 82 -4.60 -3.14 -7.96
C ASN A 82 -6.08 -2.74 -7.97
N ASP A 83 -6.63 -2.43 -6.81
CA ASP A 83 -8.02 -2.02 -6.63
C ASP A 83 -8.19 -1.25 -5.31
N MET A 84 -9.38 -0.68 -5.12
CA MET A 84 -9.83 -0.05 -3.86
C MET A 84 -10.64 -1.03 -3.02
#